data_AF-A0A376L1C3-F1
#
_entry.id   AF-A0A376L1C3-F1
#
_cell.length_a   1.000
_cell.length_b   1.000
_cell.length_c   1.000
_cell.angle_alpha   90.00
_cell.angle_beta   90.00
_cell.angle_gamma   90.00
#
_symmetry.space_group_name_H-M   'P 1'
#
loop_
_entity.id
_entity.type
_entity.pdbx_description
1 polymer ?
#
loop_
_entity_poly.entity_id
_entity_poly.type
_entity_poly.pdbx_seq_one_letter_code
_entity_poly.pdbx_strand_id
1 'polypeptide(L)'
;MSQKTDGQTAEVELPLNMLVVGDTGNTQETSSLDERQAVSVNKHNFGAVMAEAAIGLNFTVPATLKGSTTDDELNVALNIKSLDDFSPDSVARQVSGSE
;
A
#
# COMPACT_ATOMS: atom_id res chain seq x y z
N MET A 1 -0.78 8.39 -50.27
CA MET A 1 0.12 7.23 -50.46
C MET A 1 -0.49 6.07 -49.68
N SER A 2 -1.26 5.22 -50.35
CA SER A 2 -1.92 4.08 -49.72
C SER A 2 -0.89 2.96 -49.55
N GLN A 3 -0.57 2.60 -48.31
CA GLN A 3 0.22 1.39 -48.06
C GLN A 3 -0.66 0.18 -48.38
N LYS A 4 -0.17 -0.65 -49.30
CA LYS A 4 -0.79 -1.91 -49.71
C LYS A 4 -0.25 -2.98 -48.76
N THR A 5 -1.04 -3.45 -47.81
CA THR A 5 -0.73 -4.65 -47.02
C THR A 5 -1.24 -5.85 -47.82
N ASP A 6 -0.32 -6.68 -48.34
CA ASP A 6 -0.60 -7.90 -49.11
C ASP A 6 -1.22 -9.01 -48.24
N GLY A 7 -2.41 -8.77 -47.69
CA GLY A 7 -3.19 -9.80 -46.98
C GLY A 7 -2.59 -10.31 -45.67
N GLN A 8 -1.55 -9.67 -45.12
CA GLN A 8 -0.98 -10.06 -43.84
C GLN A 8 -1.86 -9.58 -42.68
N THR A 9 -2.45 -10.53 -41.96
CA THR A 9 -3.15 -10.30 -40.70
C THR A 9 -2.13 -9.84 -39.67
N ALA A 10 -2.34 -8.65 -39.08
CA ALA A 10 -1.48 -8.16 -38.01
C ALA A 10 -1.55 -9.11 -36.80
N GLU A 11 -0.39 -9.59 -36.37
CA GLU A 11 -0.26 -10.42 -35.17
C GLU A 11 -0.30 -9.51 -33.93
N VAL A 12 -1.11 -9.88 -32.93
CA VAL A 12 -1.27 -9.11 -31.70
C VAL A 12 -0.55 -9.86 -30.58
N GLU A 13 0.47 -9.24 -30.00
CA GLU A 13 1.18 -9.79 -28.84
C GLU A 13 0.37 -9.55 -27.56
N LEU A 14 0.28 -10.59 -26.73
CA LEU A 14 -0.36 -10.51 -25.42
C LEU A 14 0.65 -10.08 -24.35
N PRO A 15 0.31 -9.12 -23.47
CA PRO A 15 1.18 -8.73 -22.38
C PRO A 15 1.24 -9.82 -21.29
N LEU A 16 2.40 -9.95 -20.66
CA LEU A 16 2.54 -10.72 -19.42
C LEU A 16 1.95 -9.91 -18.25
N ASN A 17 0.72 -10.24 -17.86
CA ASN A 17 0.08 -9.67 -16.68
C ASN A 17 0.27 -10.61 -15.49
N MET A 18 0.75 -10.07 -14.36
CA MET A 18 0.93 -10.82 -13.12
C MET A 18 -0.08 -10.38 -12.07
N LEU A 19 -0.66 -11.34 -11.35
CA LEU A 19 -1.50 -11.09 -10.19
C LEU A 19 -0.70 -11.38 -8.92
N VAL A 20 -0.50 -10.34 -8.10
CA VAL A 20 0.14 -10.46 -6.78
C VAL A 20 -0.97 -10.51 -5.73
N VAL A 21 -0.96 -11.55 -4.90
CA VAL A 21 -1.97 -11.78 -3.86
C VAL A 21 -1.29 -11.88 -2.50
N GLY A 22 -1.86 -11.22 -1.50
CA GLY A 22 -1.40 -11.25 -0.12
C GLY A 22 -2.25 -10.31 0.74
N ASP A 23 -1.99 -10.31 2.05
CA ASP A 23 -2.50 -9.27 2.94
C ASP A 23 -1.73 -7.97 2.66
N THR A 24 -2.45 -6.95 2.18
CA THR A 24 -1.90 -5.65 1.84
C THR A 24 -2.13 -4.60 2.92
N GLY A 25 -2.72 -4.98 4.06
CA GLY A 25 -2.94 -4.09 5.20
C GLY A 25 -4.15 -3.15 5.07
N ASN A 26 -5.03 -3.36 4.09
CA ASN A 26 -6.27 -2.59 3.97
C ASN A 26 -7.20 -2.94 5.15
N THR A 27 -7.36 -2.00 6.08
CA THR A 27 -8.14 -2.21 7.30
C THR A 27 -9.65 -2.03 7.11
N GLN A 28 -10.11 -1.67 5.91
CA GLN A 28 -11.51 -1.34 5.62
C GLN A 28 -12.20 -2.37 4.72
N GLU A 29 -11.46 -3.35 4.18
CA GLU A 29 -11.99 -4.33 3.24
C GLU A 29 -12.82 -5.43 3.94
N THR A 30 -14.13 -5.40 3.73
CA THR A 30 -15.08 -6.36 4.32
C THR A 30 -15.79 -7.25 3.28
N SER A 31 -15.55 -7.04 1.99
CA SER A 31 -16.21 -7.79 0.90
C SER A 31 -15.71 -9.23 0.79
N SER A 32 -16.52 -10.12 0.20
CA SER A 32 -16.11 -11.49 -0.09
C SER A 32 -15.10 -11.53 -1.23
N LEU A 33 -14.34 -12.63 -1.35
CA LEU A 33 -13.25 -12.72 -2.32
C LEU A 33 -13.70 -12.55 -3.78
N ASP A 34 -14.90 -13.01 -4.11
CA ASP A 34 -15.49 -12.92 -5.44
C ASP A 34 -15.99 -11.51 -5.82
N GLU A 35 -16.25 -10.66 -4.83
CA GLU A 35 -16.64 -9.26 -5.03
C GLU A 35 -15.42 -8.34 -5.23
N ARG A 36 -14.26 -8.74 -4.69
CA ARG A 36 -13.02 -7.95 -4.72
C ARG A 36 -12.49 -7.79 -6.15
N GLN A 37 -12.12 -6.55 -6.49
CA GLN A 37 -11.50 -6.23 -7.77
C GLN A 37 -9.99 -6.13 -7.64
N ALA A 38 -9.26 -6.67 -8.63
CA ALA A 38 -7.82 -6.48 -8.71
C ALA A 38 -7.49 -5.02 -9.08
N VAL A 39 -6.55 -4.41 -8.36
CA VAL A 39 -6.07 -3.06 -8.65
C VAL A 39 -4.85 -3.13 -9.55
N SER A 40 -4.87 -2.43 -10.67
CA SER A 40 -3.72 -2.34 -11.58
C SER A 40 -2.66 -1.41 -10.98
N VAL A 41 -1.42 -1.88 -10.92
CA VAL A 41 -0.28 -1.13 -10.39
C VAL A 41 0.83 -1.02 -11.44
N ASN A 42 1.36 0.18 -11.62
CA ASN A 42 2.50 0.49 -12.46
C ASN A 42 3.28 1.70 -11.91
N LYS A 43 4.40 2.05 -12.57
CA LYS A 43 5.30 3.13 -12.13
C LYS A 43 4.66 4.53 -12.04
N HIS A 44 3.51 4.74 -12.69
CA HIS A 44 2.85 6.03 -12.75
C HIS A 44 1.73 6.18 -11.72
N ASN A 45 1.14 5.07 -11.25
CA ASN A 45 -0.01 5.12 -10.33
C ASN A 45 0.28 4.54 -8.94
N PHE A 46 1.47 3.98 -8.71
CA PHE A 46 1.81 3.34 -7.43
C PHE A 46 1.53 4.23 -6.21
N GLY A 47 1.92 5.52 -6.26
CA GLY A 47 1.68 6.45 -5.15
C GLY A 47 0.19 6.72 -4.89
N ALA A 48 -0.63 6.83 -5.95
CA ALA A 48 -2.08 7.01 -5.81
C ALA A 48 -2.74 5.76 -5.24
N VAL A 49 -2.36 4.58 -5.73
CA VAL A 49 -2.85 3.30 -5.20
C VAL A 49 -2.50 3.16 -3.72
N MET A 50 -1.28 3.48 -3.29
CA MET A 50 -0.92 3.45 -1.87
C MET A 50 -1.74 4.43 -1.03
N ALA A 51 -1.98 5.65 -1.53
CA ALA A 51 -2.74 6.66 -0.80
C ALA A 51 -4.21 6.25 -0.58
N GLU A 52 -4.78 5.45 -1.48
CA GLU A 52 -6.15 4.96 -1.43
C GLU A 52 -6.30 3.57 -0.80
N ALA A 53 -5.20 2.82 -0.63
CA ALA A 53 -5.21 1.44 -0.13
C ALA A 53 -5.65 1.28 1.33
N ALA A 54 -5.84 2.38 2.06
CA ALA A 54 -6.26 2.40 3.46
C ALA A 54 -5.40 1.50 4.37
N ILE A 55 -4.08 1.58 4.21
CA ILE A 55 -3.12 0.78 4.97
C ILE A 55 -3.01 1.35 6.40
N GLY A 56 -3.48 0.57 7.37
CA GLY A 56 -3.46 0.91 8.79
C GLY A 56 -2.66 -0.10 9.60
N LEU A 57 -1.77 0.39 10.47
CA LEU A 57 -1.01 -0.44 11.40
C LEU A 57 -1.37 -0.02 12.82
N ASN A 58 -1.81 -0.97 13.65
CA ASN A 58 -2.09 -0.72 15.06
C ASN A 58 -1.49 -1.84 15.90
N PHE A 59 -0.49 -1.51 16.71
CA PHE A 59 0.23 -2.46 17.54
C PHE A 59 0.78 -1.77 18.79
N THR A 60 1.04 -2.57 19.81
CA THR A 60 1.62 -2.10 21.07
C THR A 60 3.09 -2.49 21.14
N VAL A 61 3.94 -1.55 21.56
CA VAL A 61 5.37 -1.75 21.75
C VAL A 61 5.79 -1.35 23.17
N PRO A 62 6.89 -1.90 23.72
CA PRO A 62 7.43 -1.41 24.98
C PRO A 62 7.85 0.06 24.89
N ALA A 63 7.47 0.86 25.89
CA ALA A 63 7.85 2.26 25.98
C ALA A 63 9.30 2.39 26.50
N THR A 64 10.14 3.09 25.75
CA THR A 64 11.56 3.32 26.09
C THR A 64 11.89 4.81 26.26
N LEU A 65 10.86 5.65 26.35
CA LEU A 65 11.02 7.09 26.53
C LEU A 65 11.55 7.41 27.93
N LYS A 66 12.25 8.54 28.06
CA LYS A 66 12.79 8.97 29.35
C LYS A 66 11.64 9.21 30.33
N GLY A 67 11.64 8.47 31.44
CA GLY A 67 10.58 8.53 32.46
C GLY A 67 9.63 7.33 32.45
N SER A 68 9.72 6.46 31.43
CA SER A 68 8.97 5.20 31.38
C SER A 68 9.55 4.15 32.34
N THR A 69 8.68 3.30 32.89
CA THR A 69 9.06 2.08 33.62
C THR A 69 9.21 0.89 32.66
N THR A 70 9.82 -0.20 33.12
CA THR A 70 10.03 -1.42 32.30
C THR A 70 8.72 -2.07 31.83
N ASP A 71 7.61 -1.79 32.51
CA ASP A 71 6.29 -2.37 32.21
C ASP A 71 5.41 -1.41 31.40
N ASP A 72 5.91 -0.21 31.08
CA ASP A 72 5.14 0.77 30.31
C ASP A 72 5.08 0.34 28.84
N GLU A 73 3.87 0.38 28.28
CA GLU A 73 3.60 0.10 26.88
C GLU A 73 3.15 1.36 26.14
N LEU A 74 3.48 1.44 24.85
CA LEU A 74 3.11 2.50 23.93
C LEU A 74 2.29 1.90 22.79
N ASN A 75 1.05 2.36 22.64
CA ASN A 75 0.26 2.05 21.46
C ASN A 75 0.74 2.91 20.27
N VAL A 76 0.96 2.25 19.14
CA VAL A 76 1.37 2.85 17.89
C VAL A 76 0.27 2.61 16.86
N ALA A 77 -0.33 3.69 16.39
CA ALA A 77 -1.32 3.68 15.33
C ALA A 77 -0.80 4.50 14.14
N LEU A 78 -0.49 3.84 13.02
CA LEU A 78 0.08 4.46 11.82
C LEU A 78 -0.93 4.39 10.67
N ASN A 79 -1.04 5.50 9.94
CA ASN A 79 -1.74 5.58 8.67
C ASN A 79 -0.69 5.76 7.56
N ILE A 80 -0.66 4.82 6.61
CA ILE A 80 0.32 4.80 5.54
C ILE A 80 -0.35 5.23 4.23
N LYS A 81 0.14 6.30 3.61
CA LYS A 81 -0.34 6.82 2.32
C LYS A 81 0.74 6.82 1.24
N SER A 82 1.99 6.69 1.64
CA SER A 82 3.15 6.71 0.75
C SER A 82 4.29 5.86 1.33
N LEU A 83 5.30 5.57 0.52
CA LEU A 83 6.51 4.88 1.02
C LEU A 83 7.25 5.71 2.07
N ASP A 84 7.22 7.03 1.96
CA ASP A 84 7.90 7.93 2.90
C ASP A 84 7.26 7.91 4.30
N ASP A 85 6.01 7.42 4.43
CA ASP A 85 5.35 7.26 5.72
C ASP A 85 5.98 6.16 6.59
N PHE A 86 6.79 5.27 5.99
CA PHE A 86 7.61 4.31 6.71
C PHE A 86 8.94 4.88 7.21
N SER A 87 9.29 6.12 6.85
CA SER A 87 10.50 6.76 7.35
C SER A 87 10.41 7.03 8.85
N PRO A 88 11.53 7.01 9.59
CA PRO A 88 11.54 7.33 11.02
C PRO A 88 10.90 8.69 11.33
N ASP A 89 11.13 9.69 10.47
CA ASP A 89 10.57 11.04 10.64
C ASP A 89 9.04 11.04 10.55
N SER A 90 8.47 10.35 9.57
CA SER A 90 7.02 10.23 9.41
C SER A 90 6.39 9.41 10.52
N VAL A 91 7.03 8.31 10.93
CA VAL A 91 6.56 7.49 12.06
C VAL A 91 6.56 8.30 13.35
N ALA A 92 7.64 9.01 13.67
CA ALA A 92 7.75 9.82 14.88
C ALA A 92 6.66 10.91 14.96
N ARG A 93 6.26 11.51 13.83
CA ARG A 93 5.16 12.49 13.77
C ARG A 93 3.77 11.89 14.02
N GLN A 94 3.60 10.59 13.78
CA GLN A 94 2.32 9.89 14.01
C GLN A 94 2.22 9.28 15.41
N VAL A 95 3.37 9.08 16.07
CA VAL A 95 3.48 8.48 17.41
C VAL A 95 3.61 9.53 18.51
N SER A 96 3.80 10.81 18.17
CA SER A 96 4.02 11.88 19.16
C SER A 96 2.94 11.87 20.24
N GLY A 97 3.39 11.61 21.47
CA GLY A 97 2.55 11.52 22.65
C GLY A 97 1.67 12.75 22.76
N SER A 98 0.38 12.51 22.98
CA SER A 98 -0.49 13.50 23.61
C SER A 98 0.27 14.14 24.78
N GLU A 99 0.36 15.46 24.79
CA GLU A 99 0.65 16.22 26.00
C GLU A 99 -0.20 15.73 27.20
#